data_AF-A0AB94IRX9-F1
#
_entry.id   AF-A0AB94IRX9-F1
#
_cell.length_a   1.000
_cell.length_b   1.000
_cell.length_c   1.000
_cell.angle_alpha   90.00
_cell.angle_beta   90.00
_cell.angle_gamma   90.00
#
_symmetry.space_group_name_H-M   'P 1'
#
loop_
_entity.id
_entity.type
_entity.pdbx_description
1 polymer ?
#
loop_
_entity_poly.entity_id
_entity_poly.type
_entity_poly.pdbx_seq_one_letter_code
_entity_poly.pdbx_strand_id
1 'polypeptide(L)'
;MGKEFSNRTSSSSSFMTGGIFIVIGIVLLFVNGLLGILAVMVGVLLLFFKRNVRYDTTVVCSQNGFTVKVTNKQKSTSVKEYKWEDVASTHYYERYSGIDNETTNSYFKVTTTEGVAFDLWQMKDFDELIQIFNQKTPNLPYHWEKPTGFFASSFTNYKKVGRERT
;
A
#
# COMPACT_ATOMS: atom_id res chain seq x y z
N MET A 1 2.67 6.09 27.22
CA MET A 1 3.44 5.29 26.23
C MET A 1 2.49 4.91 25.11
N GLY A 2 2.78 5.31 23.88
CA GLY A 2 1.96 4.97 22.70
C GLY A 2 2.37 3.62 22.11
N LYS A 3 1.45 2.94 21.42
CA LYS A 3 1.72 1.67 20.74
C LYS A 3 2.23 1.94 19.33
N GLU A 4 3.29 1.25 18.93
CA GLU A 4 3.96 1.42 17.63
C GLU A 4 3.66 0.26 16.68
N PHE A 5 3.32 0.60 15.44
CA PHE A 5 3.09 -0.35 14.36
C PHE A 5 3.98 0.03 13.17
N SER A 6 4.81 -0.90 12.68
CA SER A 6 5.74 -0.63 11.58
C SER A 6 5.44 -1.49 10.38
N ASN A 7 5.22 -0.82 9.25
CA ASN A 7 5.01 -1.45 7.97
C ASN A 7 6.18 -1.17 7.02
N ARG A 8 6.81 -2.25 6.53
CA ARG A 8 7.84 -2.19 5.50
C ARG A 8 7.19 -2.42 4.15
N THR A 9 7.04 -1.36 3.36
CA THR A 9 6.54 -1.51 1.99
C THR A 9 7.63 -2.16 1.15
N SER A 10 7.46 -3.44 0.79
CA SER A 10 8.27 -4.07 -0.25
C SER A 10 7.87 -3.43 -1.58
N SER A 11 8.79 -2.65 -2.18
CA SER A 11 8.64 -2.08 -3.51
C SER A 11 8.57 -3.20 -4.55
N SER A 12 7.39 -3.78 -4.75
CA SER A 12 7.14 -4.81 -5.74
C SER A 12 6.32 -4.31 -6.94
N SER A 13 5.81 -3.08 -6.91
CA SER A 13 4.87 -2.60 -7.92
C SER A 13 5.24 -1.21 -8.47
N SER A 14 6.13 -1.17 -9.47
CA SER A 14 5.92 -0.41 -10.71
C SER A 14 7.07 -0.63 -11.71
N PHE A 15 7.26 -1.87 -12.15
CA PHE A 15 8.20 -2.20 -13.25
C PHE A 15 7.74 -1.67 -14.62
N MET A 16 6.47 -1.24 -14.75
CA MET A 16 5.89 -0.93 -16.05
C MET A 16 6.51 0.31 -16.73
N THR A 17 6.76 1.40 -16.01
CA THR A 17 7.26 2.63 -16.65
C THR A 17 8.68 2.47 -17.19
N GLY A 18 9.58 1.82 -16.44
CA GLY A 18 10.97 1.64 -16.87
C GLY A 18 11.12 0.58 -17.98
N GLY A 19 10.27 -0.45 -17.97
CA GLY A 19 10.23 -1.45 -19.05
C GLY A 19 9.86 -0.85 -20.41
N ILE A 20 8.91 0.08 -20.44
CA ILE A 20 8.46 0.74 -21.69
C ILE A 20 9.62 1.50 -22.36
N PHE A 21 10.42 2.26 -21.59
CA PHE A 21 11.57 2.98 -22.13
C PHE A 21 12.67 2.07 -22.69
N ILE A 22 12.87 0.89 -22.07
CA ILE A 22 13.83 -0.11 -22.57
C ILE A 22 13.34 -0.70 -23.88
N VAL A 23 12.06 -1.08 -23.98
CA VAL A 23 11.48 -1.63 -25.22
C VAL A 23 11.54 -0.61 -26.36
N ILE A 24 11.15 0.65 -26.11
CA ILE A 24 11.25 1.75 -27.08
C ILE A 24 12.71 1.98 -27.49
N GLY A 25 13.64 1.96 -26.54
CA GLY A 25 15.06 2.11 -26.80
C GLY A 25 15.61 1.01 -27.71
N ILE A 26 15.22 -0.25 -27.49
CA ILE A 26 15.62 -1.38 -28.34
C ILE A 26 15.11 -1.22 -29.77
N VAL A 27 13.86 -0.78 -29.96
CA VAL A 27 13.31 -0.52 -31.31
C VAL A 27 14.08 0.62 -31.99
N LEU A 28 14.41 1.68 -31.25
CA LEU A 28 15.15 2.82 -31.78
C LEU A 28 16.60 2.49 -32.16
N LEU A 29 17.23 1.45 -31.56
CA LEU A 29 18.56 1.01 -31.97
C LEU A 29 18.62 0.58 -33.44
N PHE A 30 17.52 0.04 -33.99
CA PHE A 30 17.43 -0.38 -35.39
C PHE A 30 17.31 0.80 -36.37
N VAL A 31 16.94 1.99 -35.89
CA VAL A 31 16.79 3.21 -36.71
C VAL A 31 17.96 4.16 -36.51
N ASN A 32 18.39 4.35 -35.27
CA ASN A 32 19.51 5.21 -34.90
C ASN A 32 20.14 4.73 -33.59
N GLY A 33 21.33 4.14 -33.70
CA GLY A 33 22.03 3.53 -32.57
C GLY A 33 22.27 4.51 -31.40
N LEU A 34 22.55 5.79 -31.68
CA LEU A 34 22.85 6.79 -30.65
C LEU A 34 21.60 7.14 -29.82
N LEU A 35 20.46 7.32 -30.49
CA LEU A 35 19.17 7.59 -29.83
C LEU A 35 18.66 6.36 -29.06
N GLY A 36 18.83 5.16 -29.60
CA GLY A 36 18.46 3.92 -28.93
C GLY A 36 19.25 3.69 -27.64
N ILE A 37 20.58 3.89 -27.66
CA ILE A 37 21.43 3.76 -26.45
C ILE A 37 21.00 4.76 -25.37
N LEU A 38 20.75 6.03 -25.74
CA LEU A 38 20.28 7.06 -24.82
C LEU A 38 18.96 6.68 -24.14
N ALA A 39 17.99 6.19 -24.92
CA ALA A 39 16.69 5.75 -24.40
C ALA A 39 16.79 4.56 -23.43
N VAL A 40 17.62 3.55 -23.75
CA VAL A 40 17.87 2.41 -22.87
C VAL A 40 18.53 2.85 -21.57
N MET A 41 19.56 3.71 -21.63
CA MET A 41 20.23 4.25 -20.45
C MET A 41 19.28 4.99 -19.51
N VAL A 42 18.39 5.82 -20.06
CA VAL A 42 17.34 6.52 -19.29
C VAL A 42 16.38 5.51 -18.64
N GLY A 43 15.94 4.49 -19.37
CA GLY A 43 15.08 3.44 -18.83
C GLY A 43 15.72 2.68 -17.67
N VAL A 44 17.00 2.32 -17.80
CA VAL A 44 17.78 1.64 -16.75
C VAL A 44 17.95 2.55 -15.52
N LEU A 45 18.28 3.83 -15.71
CA LEU A 45 18.38 4.81 -14.63
C LEU A 45 17.05 4.95 -13.87
N LEU A 46 15.93 5.06 -14.58
CA LEU A 46 14.60 5.15 -13.96
C LEU A 46 14.25 3.88 -13.17
N LEU A 47 14.57 2.69 -13.69
CA LEU A 47 14.40 1.43 -12.96
C LEU A 47 15.29 1.38 -11.71
N PHE A 48 16.53 1.83 -11.82
CA PHE A 48 17.48 1.85 -10.70
C PHE A 48 17.03 2.81 -9.60
N PHE A 49 16.60 4.02 -9.97
CA PHE A 49 16.05 4.99 -9.01
C PHE A 49 14.80 4.44 -8.33
N LYS A 50 13.85 3.87 -9.08
CA LYS A 50 12.61 3.31 -8.51
C LYS A 50 12.85 2.09 -7.61
N ARG A 51 13.78 1.20 -7.98
CA ARG A 51 14.09 -0.04 -7.23
C ARG A 51 14.59 0.26 -5.81
N ASN A 52 15.28 1.38 -5.61
CA ASN A 52 15.86 1.73 -4.32
C ASN A 52 14.91 2.49 -3.39
N VAL A 53 13.71 2.85 -3.86
CA VAL A 53 12.73 3.53 -3.03
C VAL A 53 11.99 2.51 -2.16
N ARG A 54 12.50 2.29 -0.95
CA ARG A 54 11.77 1.60 0.12
C ARG A 54 11.25 2.64 1.12
N TYR A 55 9.93 2.70 1.24
CA TYR A 55 9.27 3.50 2.26
C TYR A 55 8.91 2.59 3.44
N ASP A 56 9.48 2.89 4.59
CA ASP A 56 9.10 2.27 5.85
C ASP A 56 8.16 3.23 6.57
N THR A 57 6.89 2.84 6.75
CA THR A 57 5.87 3.66 7.41
C THR A 57 5.62 3.10 8.81
N THR A 58 5.82 3.93 9.83
CA THR A 58 5.53 3.60 11.22
C THR A 58 4.38 4.47 11.71
N VAL A 59 3.37 3.85 12.32
CA VAL A 59 2.25 4.53 12.97
C VAL A 59 2.35 4.32 14.47
N VAL A 60 2.42 5.42 15.23
CA VAL A 60 2.43 5.40 16.70
C VAL A 60 1.10 5.95 17.19
N CYS A 61 0.31 5.10 17.83
CA CYS A 61 -0.98 5.49 18.41
C CYS A 61 -0.77 5.99 19.83
N SER A 62 -1.28 7.17 20.14
CA SER A 62 -1.23 7.80 21.46
C SER A 62 -2.64 8.10 21.98
N GLN A 63 -2.74 8.56 23.22
CA GLN A 63 -4.04 8.86 23.83
C GLN A 63 -4.79 9.98 23.09
N ASN A 64 -4.06 11.00 22.63
CA ASN A 64 -4.61 12.24 22.06
C ASN A 64 -4.60 12.27 20.52
N GLY A 65 -3.96 11.29 19.89
CA GLY A 65 -3.85 11.22 18.43
C GLY A 65 -2.92 10.11 17.98
N PHE A 66 -2.41 10.21 16.76
CA PHE A 66 -1.45 9.28 16.20
C PHE A 66 -0.38 10.01 15.37
N THR A 67 0.81 9.43 15.34
CA THR A 67 1.94 9.96 14.59
C THR A 67 2.27 9.01 13.47
N VAL A 68 2.39 9.53 12.24
CA VAL A 68 2.83 8.77 11.08
C VAL A 68 4.25 9.20 10.75
N LYS A 69 5.18 8.25 10.81
CA LYS A 69 6.58 8.41 10.43
C LYS A 69 6.84 7.65 9.14
N VAL A 70 7.11 8.37 8.06
CA VAL A 70 7.52 7.78 6.78
C VAL A 70 9.03 7.95 6.63
N THR A 71 9.75 6.85 6.71
CA THR A 71 11.21 6.82 6.53
C THR A 71 11.52 6.37 5.10
N ASN A 72 12.11 7.27 4.32
CA ASN A 72 12.74 6.90 3.05
C ASN A 72 14.23 6.65 3.30
N LYS A 73 14.69 5.42 3.06
CA LYS A 73 16.09 5.01 3.31
C LYS A 73 17.14 5.88 2.61
N GLN A 74 16.80 6.61 1.55
CA GLN A 74 17.76 7.40 0.78
C GLN A 74 17.61 8.92 0.91
N LYS A 75 16.47 9.43 1.39
CA LYS A 75 16.13 10.85 1.22
C LYS A 75 15.91 11.59 2.54
N SER A 76 14.94 11.15 3.35
CA SER A 76 14.57 11.81 4.59
C SER A 76 13.54 10.99 5.37
N THR A 77 13.42 11.33 6.65
CA THR A 77 12.29 10.92 7.49
C THR A 77 11.28 12.05 7.53
N SER A 78 10.03 11.78 7.18
CA SER A 78 8.91 12.68 7.44
C SER A 78 8.16 12.17 8.66
N VAL A 79 7.84 13.08 9.58
CA VAL A 79 7.02 12.81 10.77
C VAL A 79 5.85 13.77 10.72
N LYS A 80 4.63 13.25 10.81
CA LYS A 80 3.43 14.06 10.89
C LYS A 80 2.54 13.54 12.01
N GLU A 81 2.07 14.47 12.84
CA GLU A 81 1.19 14.19 13.97
C GLU A 81 -0.23 14.57 13.59
N TYR A 82 -1.18 13.75 14.01
CA TYR A 82 -2.60 13.92 13.75
C TYR A 82 -3.37 13.70 15.05
N LYS A 83 -4.44 14.47 15.26
CA LYS A 83 -5.40 14.21 16.33
C LYS A 83 -6.43 13.20 15.86
N TRP A 84 -7.07 12.52 16.80
CA TRP A 84 -8.17 11.62 16.48
C TRP A 84 -9.34 12.34 15.81
N GLU A 85 -9.56 13.60 16.17
CA GLU A 85 -10.58 14.49 15.58
C GLU A 85 -10.29 14.84 14.11
N ASP A 86 -9.04 14.76 13.68
CA ASP A 86 -8.64 15.07 12.31
C ASP A 86 -8.98 13.92 11.35
N VAL A 87 -9.31 12.73 11.87
CA VAL A 87 -9.65 11.57 11.05
C VAL A 87 -11.01 11.80 10.40
N ALA A 88 -11.02 11.79 9.07
CA ALA A 88 -12.22 11.99 8.27
C ALA A 88 -12.83 10.65 7.83
N SER A 89 -12.02 9.63 7.53
CA SER A 89 -12.50 8.29 7.17
C SER A 89 -11.48 7.19 7.41
N THR A 90 -11.98 5.97 7.64
CA THR A 90 -11.19 4.74 7.77
C THR A 90 -11.72 3.69 6.78
N HIS A 91 -10.84 3.21 5.91
CA HIS A 91 -11.16 2.27 4.85
C HIS A 91 -10.31 1.01 5.01
N TYR A 92 -10.96 -0.14 5.10
CA TYR A 92 -10.32 -1.44 4.97
C TYR A 92 -10.66 -2.03 3.61
N TYR A 93 -9.66 -2.53 2.89
CA TYR A 93 -9.87 -3.18 1.61
C TYR A 93 -8.90 -4.35 1.40
N GLU A 94 -9.34 -5.35 0.66
CA GLU A 94 -8.50 -6.48 0.26
C GLU A 94 -8.18 -6.40 -1.24
N ARG A 95 -6.94 -6.68 -1.61
CA ARG A 95 -6.55 -6.84 -3.02
C ARG A 95 -6.02 -8.23 -3.26
N TYR A 96 -6.51 -8.82 -4.34
CA TYR A 96 -6.00 -10.06 -4.87
C TYR A 96 -4.75 -9.79 -5.70
N SER A 97 -3.63 -10.42 -5.37
CA SER A 97 -2.45 -10.44 -6.23
C SER A 97 -2.31 -11.84 -6.80
N GLY A 98 -2.61 -12.04 -8.09
CA GLY A 98 -2.50 -13.36 -8.70
C GLY A 98 -2.25 -13.33 -10.21
N ILE A 99 -1.03 -13.74 -10.59
CA ILE A 99 -0.82 -14.58 -11.79
C ILE A 99 -0.42 -16.01 -11.34
N ASP A 100 0.29 -16.19 -10.21
CA ASP A 100 0.80 -17.54 -9.85
C ASP A 100 0.56 -18.03 -8.40
N ASN A 101 0.10 -17.19 -7.46
CA ASN A 101 -0.25 -17.62 -6.10
C ASN A 101 -1.41 -16.79 -5.59
N GLU A 102 -2.48 -17.45 -5.15
CA GLU A 102 -3.78 -16.88 -4.73
C GLU A 102 -3.70 -16.06 -3.43
N THR A 103 -2.81 -15.07 -3.35
CA THR A 103 -2.60 -14.30 -2.12
C THR A 103 -3.54 -13.10 -2.09
N THR A 104 -4.43 -13.08 -1.10
CA THR A 104 -5.24 -11.91 -0.75
C THR A 104 -4.46 -11.07 0.25
N ASN A 105 -4.14 -9.83 -0.10
CA ASN A 105 -3.47 -8.88 0.78
C ASN A 105 -4.50 -7.89 1.34
N SER A 106 -4.53 -7.74 2.66
CA SER A 106 -5.40 -6.77 3.33
C SER A 106 -4.71 -5.41 3.45
N TYR A 107 -5.48 -4.33 3.40
CA TYR A 107 -5.00 -2.96 3.49
C TYR A 107 -5.91 -2.13 4.40
N PHE A 108 -5.31 -1.20 5.13
CA PHE A 108 -6.00 -0.26 5.99
C PHE A 108 -5.50 1.15 5.70
N LYS A 109 -6.45 1.99 5.27
CA LYS A 109 -6.23 3.36 4.87
C LYS A 109 -6.98 4.29 5.81
N VAL A 110 -6.28 5.33 6.26
CA VAL A 110 -6.84 6.39 7.09
C VAL A 110 -6.67 7.71 6.37
N THR A 111 -7.76 8.45 6.23
CA THR A 111 -7.79 9.78 5.62
C THR A 111 -8.13 10.80 6.69
N THR A 112 -7.36 11.89 6.77
CA THR A 112 -7.67 13.06 7.57
C THR A 112 -8.25 14.18 6.71
N THR A 113 -8.67 15.26 7.35
CA THR A 113 -9.10 16.51 6.70
C THR A 113 -8.05 17.09 5.74
N GLU A 114 -6.76 16.79 5.96
CA GLU A 114 -5.64 17.23 5.13
C GLU A 114 -5.25 16.24 4.01
N GLY A 115 -5.92 15.09 3.92
CA GLY A 115 -5.65 14.05 2.93
C GLY A 115 -5.29 12.70 3.54
N VAL A 116 -4.61 11.84 2.78
CA VAL A 116 -4.30 10.47 3.23
C VAL A 116 -3.23 10.50 4.32
N ALA A 117 -3.57 10.03 5.51
CA ALA A 117 -2.65 9.93 6.64
C ALA A 117 -1.68 8.76 6.46
N PHE A 118 -2.23 7.59 6.11
CA PHE A 118 -1.48 6.40 5.72
C PHE A 118 -2.36 5.42 4.93
N ASP A 119 -1.71 4.53 4.19
CA ASP A 119 -2.30 3.37 3.51
C ASP A 119 -1.35 2.19 3.69
N LEU A 120 -1.68 1.28 4.59
CA LEU A 120 -0.79 0.22 5.05
C LEU A 120 -1.34 -1.15 4.68
N TRP A 121 -0.49 -2.00 4.13
CA TRP A 121 -0.80 -3.42 3.93
C TRP A 121 -0.72 -4.19 5.26
N GLN A 122 -1.27 -5.41 5.27
CA GLN A 122 -1.29 -6.26 6.45
C GLN A 122 0.11 -6.45 7.02
N MET A 123 0.26 -6.16 8.31
CA MET A 123 1.49 -6.30 9.06
C MET A 123 1.23 -7.05 10.37
N LYS A 124 2.27 -7.27 11.17
CA LYS A 124 2.09 -7.79 12.53
C LYS A 124 1.20 -6.82 13.33
N ASP A 125 0.27 -7.37 14.11
CA ASP A 125 -0.66 -6.62 14.97
C ASP A 125 -1.61 -5.68 14.19
N PHE A 126 -1.87 -5.98 12.91
CA PHE A 126 -2.74 -5.19 12.03
C PHE A 126 -4.19 -5.08 12.53
N ASP A 127 -4.77 -6.16 13.04
CA ASP A 127 -6.12 -6.15 13.60
C ASP A 127 -6.22 -5.21 14.81
N GLU A 128 -5.15 -5.13 15.61
CA GLU A 128 -5.12 -4.26 16.77
C GLU A 128 -5.02 -2.78 16.37
N LEU A 129 -4.27 -2.46 15.32
CA LEU A 129 -4.29 -1.10 14.75
C LEU A 129 -5.71 -0.70 14.35
N ILE A 130 -6.43 -1.58 13.64
CA ILE A 130 -7.81 -1.33 13.22
C ILE A 130 -8.72 -1.15 14.44
N GLN A 131 -8.58 -1.99 15.47
CA GLN A 131 -9.34 -1.88 16.72
C GLN A 131 -9.11 -0.53 17.42
N ILE A 132 -7.86 -0.07 17.51
CA ILE A 132 -7.55 1.23 18.11
C ILE A 132 -8.25 2.35 17.36
N PHE A 133 -8.19 2.34 16.02
CA PHE A 133 -8.88 3.34 15.20
C PHE A 133 -10.40 3.28 15.40
N ASN A 134 -11.00 2.09 15.37
CA ASN A 134 -12.44 1.94 15.60
C ASN A 134 -12.88 2.42 17.01
N GLN A 135 -12.07 2.19 18.04
CA GLN A 135 -12.35 2.66 19.40
C GLN A 135 -12.20 4.18 19.55
N LYS A 136 -11.23 4.78 18.85
CA LYS A 136 -10.92 6.21 18.94
C LYS A 136 -11.76 7.07 18.02
N THR A 137 -12.31 6.51 16.96
CA THR A 137 -13.19 7.21 16.00
C THR A 137 -14.53 6.48 15.83
N PRO A 138 -15.31 6.27 16.90
CA PRO A 138 -16.56 5.50 16.84
C PRO A 138 -17.65 6.16 15.98
N ASN A 139 -17.54 7.48 15.78
CA ASN A 139 -18.50 8.26 15.01
C ASN A 139 -18.22 8.24 13.50
N LEU A 140 -17.09 7.68 13.06
CA LEU A 140 -16.73 7.63 11.65
C LEU A 140 -17.30 6.37 11.00
N PRO A 141 -17.81 6.46 9.76
CA PRO A 141 -18.31 5.30 9.04
C PRO A 141 -17.13 4.37 8.71
N TYR A 142 -17.18 3.15 9.24
CA TYR A 142 -16.22 2.10 8.88
C TYR A 142 -16.58 1.52 7.52
N HIS A 143 -15.73 1.72 6.52
CA HIS A 143 -15.94 1.19 5.18
C HIS A 143 -15.08 -0.06 4.96
N TRP A 144 -15.76 -1.20 4.80
CA TRP A 144 -15.15 -2.48 4.44
C TRP A 144 -15.44 -2.79 2.96
N GLU A 145 -14.39 -2.75 2.14
CA GLU A 145 -14.47 -3.11 0.72
C GLU A 145 -13.98 -4.54 0.51
N LYS A 146 -14.87 -5.38 -0.03
CA LYS A 146 -14.53 -6.75 -0.43
C LYS A 146 -13.54 -6.74 -1.60
N PRO A 147 -12.72 -7.80 -1.74
CA PRO A 147 -11.83 -7.93 -2.87
C PRO A 147 -12.62 -7.87 -4.19
N THR A 148 -12.24 -6.94 -5.06
CA THR A 148 -12.83 -6.77 -6.40
C THR A 148 -11.91 -7.41 -7.44
N GLY A 149 -12.43 -8.38 -8.21
CA GLY A 149 -11.69 -9.11 -9.23
C GLY A 149 -12.49 -10.26 -9.84
N PHE A 150 -12.00 -10.83 -10.95
CA PHE A 150 -12.65 -11.93 -11.70
C PHE A 150 -12.95 -13.18 -10.84
N PHE A 151 -12.24 -13.35 -9.72
CA PHE A 151 -12.40 -14.43 -8.75
C PHE A 151 -13.26 -14.07 -7.52
N ALA A 152 -13.89 -12.89 -7.46
CA ALA A 152 -14.73 -12.49 -6.32
C ALA A 152 -15.96 -13.40 -6.12
N SER A 153 -16.35 -14.19 -7.13
CA SER A 153 -17.50 -15.10 -7.09
C SER A 153 -17.24 -16.44 -6.38
N SER A 154 -15.98 -16.89 -6.25
CA SER A 154 -15.65 -18.21 -5.67
C SER A 154 -15.84 -18.27 -4.15
N PHE A 155 -15.82 -17.12 -3.46
CA PHE A 155 -16.00 -17.06 -2.00
C PHE A 155 -17.46 -17.09 -1.52
N THR A 156 -18.43 -16.98 -2.43
CA THR A 156 -19.85 -17.13 -2.05
C THR A 156 -20.19 -18.56 -1.60
N ASN A 157 -19.36 -19.55 -1.94
CA ASN A 157 -19.58 -20.96 -1.57
C ASN A 157 -18.99 -21.36 -0.21
N TYR A 158 -17.96 -20.68 0.30
CA TYR A 158 -17.39 -21.03 1.61
C TYR A 158 -18.26 -20.61 2.79
N LYS A 159 -19.10 -19.56 2.64
CA LYS A 159 -20.02 -19.13 3.71
C LYS A 159 -21.27 -20.01 3.83
N LYS A 160 -21.54 -20.90 2.86
CA LYS A 160 -22.66 -21.85 2.94
C LYS A 160 -22.30 -23.14 3.69
N VAL A 161 -21.05 -23.60 3.63
CA VAL A 161 -20.64 -24.88 4.24
C VAL A 161 -20.44 -24.78 5.77
N GLY A 162 -20.21 -23.58 6.30
CA GLY A 162 -20.03 -23.35 7.75
C GLY A 162 -21.32 -23.13 8.55
N ARG A 163 -22.50 -23.14 7.91
CA ARG A 163 -23.79 -22.83 8.55
C ARG A 163 -24.77 -24.00 8.62
N GLU A 164 -24.34 -25.20 8.23
CA GLU A 164 -25.14 -26.44 8.26
C GLU A 164 -24.62 -27.48 9.27
N ARG A 165 -23.78 -27.07 10.24
CA ARG A 165 -23.43 -27.91 11.40
C ARG A 165 -23.77 -27.22 12.72
N THR A 166 -25.06 -26.98 12.91
CA THR A 166 -25.72 -26.85 14.22
C THR A 166 -27.01 -27.62 14.15
#